data_AF-A0AAV2SHU9-F1
#
_entry.id   AF-A0AAV2SHU9-F1
#
_cell.length_a   1.000
_cell.length_b   1.000
_cell.length_c   1.000
_cell.angle_alpha   90.00
_cell.angle_beta   90.00
_cell.angle_gamma   90.00
#
_symmetry.space_group_name_H-M   'P 1'
#
loop_
_entity.id
_entity.type
_entity.pdbx_description
1 polymer ?
#
loop_
_entity_poly.entity_id
_entity_poly.type
_entity_poly.pdbx_seq_one_letter_code
_entity_poly.pdbx_strand_id
1 'polypeptide(L)'
;HHALPDGRLLVHAVSSADSFATYRCHVLHALTQATALSPAARITVHDPRETMSPRMVTKSDTLQQIGSQSLVVPCVAHGHPVPQYRWYQNRGGMQVALPPTSVGIAPGSMTRTSTPQGSSDEGVLLLEPGRLQDTVAIITCEADNSAGRDTMEIRVERSTMGLIVTVQPQVLVVDSGTEGRLHCLLGPHHLPP
;
A
#
# COMPACT_ATOMS: atom_id res chain seq x y z
N HIS A 1 -0.43 -15.10 1.83
CA HIS A 1 -0.17 -13.97 2.74
C HIS A 1 0.83 -13.04 2.09
N HIS A 2 0.82 -11.75 2.43
CA HIS A 2 1.70 -10.73 1.85
C HIS A 2 2.14 -9.73 2.92
N ALA A 3 3.44 -9.46 2.99
CA ALA A 3 3.99 -8.41 3.86
C ALA A 3 3.83 -7.07 3.14
N LEU A 4 3.15 -6.13 3.78
CA LEU A 4 2.96 -4.77 3.30
C LEU A 4 4.19 -3.91 3.59
N PRO A 5 4.46 -2.85 2.81
CA PRO A 5 5.61 -1.96 3.02
C PRO A 5 5.64 -1.28 4.39
N ASP A 6 4.48 -1.17 5.05
CA ASP A 6 4.33 -0.62 6.41
C ASP A 6 4.58 -1.66 7.53
N GLY A 7 4.95 -2.89 7.17
CA GLY A 7 5.26 -3.97 8.10
C GLY A 7 4.04 -4.80 8.54
N ARG A 8 2.84 -4.50 8.05
CA ARG A 8 1.66 -5.34 8.30
C ARG A 8 1.68 -6.62 7.46
N LEU A 9 1.02 -7.67 7.95
CA LEU A 9 0.81 -8.91 7.21
C LEU A 9 -0.64 -9.00 6.76
N LEU A 10 -0.86 -9.10 5.46
CA LEU A 10 -2.17 -9.31 4.87
C LEU A 10 -2.36 -10.80 4.53
N VAL A 11 -3.41 -11.40 5.07
CA VAL A 11 -3.76 -12.81 4.80
C VAL A 11 -5.07 -12.82 4.02
N HIS A 12 -5.01 -13.36 2.80
CA HIS A 12 -6.12 -13.41 1.85
C HIS A 12 -6.79 -14.78 1.87
N ALA A 13 -8.06 -14.82 1.46
CA ALA A 13 -8.83 -16.05 1.31
C ALA A 13 -8.67 -17.00 2.51
N VAL A 14 -8.82 -16.42 3.72
CA VAL A 14 -8.57 -17.12 4.99
C VAL A 14 -9.44 -18.38 5.05
N SER A 15 -8.80 -19.50 5.36
CA SER A 15 -9.42 -20.81 5.49
C SER A 15 -9.10 -21.43 6.85
N SER A 16 -9.80 -22.51 7.21
CA SER A 16 -9.52 -23.27 8.44
C SER A 16 -8.06 -23.75 8.52
N ALA A 17 -7.38 -23.95 7.39
CA ALA A 17 -5.98 -24.32 7.33
C ALA A 17 -5.04 -23.24 7.91
N ASP A 18 -5.40 -21.95 7.80
CA ASP A 18 -4.59 -20.84 8.31
C ASP A 18 -4.56 -20.81 9.85
N SER A 19 -5.50 -21.47 10.52
CA SER A 19 -5.52 -21.59 11.99
C SER A 19 -4.37 -22.41 12.56
N PHE A 20 -3.74 -23.25 11.73
CA PHE A 20 -2.56 -24.05 12.11
C PHE A 20 -1.25 -23.27 11.96
N ALA A 21 -1.26 -22.17 11.20
CA ALA A 21 -0.08 -21.34 11.01
C ALA A 21 0.22 -20.49 12.25
N THR A 22 1.49 -20.17 12.43
CA THR A 22 1.97 -19.25 13.48
C THR A 22 2.76 -18.13 12.83
N TYR A 23 2.40 -16.88 13.13
CA TYR A 23 3.01 -15.69 12.58
C TYR A 23 3.82 -14.95 13.66
N ARG A 24 4.92 -14.33 13.26
CA ARG A 24 5.75 -13.48 14.13
C ARG A 24 6.24 -12.27 13.34
N CYS A 25 6.28 -11.12 13.99
CA CYS A 25 6.97 -9.95 13.47
C CYS A 25 8.46 -10.08 13.79
N HIS A 26 9.31 -9.86 12.78
CA HIS A 26 10.75 -9.79 12.92
C HIS A 26 11.20 -8.38 12.61
N VAL A 27 11.79 -7.70 13.58
CA VAL A 27 12.27 -6.33 13.43
C VAL A 27 13.79 -6.29 13.47
N LEU A 28 14.38 -5.41 12.67
CA LEU A 28 15.81 -5.12 12.64
C LEU A 28 16.01 -3.64 13.02
N HIS A 29 16.80 -3.40 14.05
CA HIS A 29 17.16 -2.05 14.44
C HIS A 29 18.21 -1.49 13.46
N ALA A 30 17.84 -0.46 12.68
CA ALA A 30 18.66 0.05 11.58
C ALA A 30 20.09 0.46 11.98
N LEU A 31 20.30 1.03 13.18
CA LEU A 31 21.63 1.48 13.63
C LEU A 31 22.48 0.37 14.26
N THR A 32 21.92 -0.38 15.22
CA THR A 32 22.65 -1.38 16.01
C THR A 32 22.69 -2.75 15.34
N GLN A 33 21.89 -2.97 14.29
CA GLN A 33 21.69 -4.26 13.63
C GLN A 33 21.14 -5.36 14.56
N ALA A 34 20.65 -4.98 15.75
CA ALA A 34 20.01 -5.91 16.66
C ALA A 34 18.64 -6.35 16.10
N THR A 35 18.33 -7.63 16.25
CA THR A 35 17.03 -8.19 15.83
C THR A 35 16.17 -8.55 17.04
N ALA A 36 14.86 -8.44 16.87
CA ALA A 36 13.89 -8.90 17.87
C ALA A 36 12.70 -9.58 17.19
N LEU A 37 12.17 -10.60 17.85
CA LEU A 37 10.97 -11.33 17.44
C LEU A 37 9.83 -11.04 18.40
N SER A 38 8.64 -10.85 17.85
CA SER A 38 7.41 -10.80 18.66
C SER A 38 7.07 -12.19 19.22
N PRO A 39 6.19 -12.25 20.24
CA PRO A 39 5.43 -13.46 20.53
C PRO A 39 4.70 -13.98 19.29
N ALA A 40 4.36 -15.27 19.33
CA ALA A 40 3.60 -15.92 18.28
C ALA A 40 2.15 -15.40 18.23
N ALA A 41 1.67 -15.10 17.02
CA ALA A 41 0.27 -14.82 16.72
C ALA A 41 -0.33 -15.97 15.88
N ARG A 42 -1.64 -16.21 16.06
CA ARG A 42 -2.40 -17.21 15.30
C ARG A 42 -3.72 -16.61 14.86
N ILE A 43 -4.23 -17.09 13.73
CA ILE A 43 -5.54 -16.68 13.22
C ILE A 43 -6.57 -17.64 13.79
N THR A 44 -7.65 -17.11 14.34
CA THR A 44 -8.82 -17.90 14.72
C THR A 44 -9.87 -17.75 13.64
N VAL A 45 -10.28 -18.87 13.04
CA VAL A 45 -11.25 -18.88 11.94
C VAL A 45 -12.58 -19.36 12.48
N HIS A 46 -13.62 -18.58 12.23
CA HIS A 46 -14.99 -18.91 12.61
C HIS A 46 -15.84 -19.05 11.36
N ASP A 47 -16.62 -20.13 11.28
CA ASP A 47 -17.60 -20.31 10.22
C ASP A 47 -18.89 -19.57 10.58
N PRO A 48 -19.26 -18.52 9.84
CA PRO A 48 -20.50 -17.78 10.08
C PRO A 48 -21.70 -18.66 9.74
N ARG A 49 -22.69 -18.69 10.64
CA ARG A 49 -23.94 -19.47 10.46
C ARG A 49 -25.05 -18.64 9.83
N GLU A 50 -24.96 -17.32 9.93
CA GLU A 50 -25.98 -16.39 9.51
C GLU A 50 -25.41 -15.39 8.50
N THR A 51 -26.31 -14.80 7.73
CA THR A 51 -25.98 -13.69 6.84
C THR A 51 -25.67 -12.44 7.68
N MET A 52 -24.51 -11.83 7.47
CA MET A 52 -24.01 -10.67 8.20
C MET A 52 -23.51 -9.62 7.22
N SER A 53 -23.97 -8.38 7.38
CA SER A 53 -23.52 -7.24 6.58
C SER A 53 -22.02 -7.03 6.74
N PRO A 54 -21.31 -6.55 5.70
CA PRO A 54 -19.88 -6.32 5.79
C PRO A 54 -19.61 -5.31 6.90
N ARG A 55 -18.53 -5.54 7.66
CA ARG A 55 -18.03 -4.63 8.68
C ARG A 55 -16.54 -4.47 8.50
N MET A 56 -16.13 -3.24 8.22
CA MET A 56 -14.73 -2.88 8.08
C MET A 56 -14.00 -3.11 9.40
N VAL A 57 -12.82 -3.75 9.33
CA VAL A 57 -11.93 -3.93 10.48
C VAL A 57 -11.40 -2.58 10.97
N THR A 58 -11.13 -1.67 10.03
CA THR A 58 -10.71 -0.29 10.30
C THR A 58 -11.57 0.68 9.49
N LYS A 59 -12.01 1.78 10.09
CA LYS A 59 -12.84 2.79 9.40
C LYS A 59 -12.04 3.79 8.56
N SER A 60 -10.77 4.01 8.91
CA SER A 60 -9.88 4.86 8.14
C SER A 60 -8.41 4.42 8.22
N ASP A 61 -7.62 4.76 7.21
CA ASP A 61 -6.17 4.53 7.19
C ASP A 61 -5.45 5.68 6.48
N THR A 62 -4.18 5.92 6.83
CA THR A 62 -3.33 6.92 6.18
C THR A 62 -2.08 6.23 5.66
N LEU A 63 -1.88 6.28 4.35
CA LEU A 63 -0.78 5.60 3.66
C LEU A 63 0.10 6.60 2.94
N GLN A 64 1.39 6.32 2.89
CA GLN A 64 2.36 7.15 2.19
C GLN A 64 2.84 6.43 0.93
N GLN A 65 2.70 7.08 -0.23
CA GLN A 65 3.28 6.59 -1.48
C GLN A 65 4.60 7.34 -1.73
N ILE A 66 5.71 6.62 -1.69
CA ILE A 66 7.05 7.18 -1.78
C ILE A 66 7.55 7.11 -3.23
N GLY A 67 7.90 8.27 -3.79
CA GLY A 67 8.52 8.37 -5.11
C GLY A 67 7.68 7.76 -6.22
N SER A 68 8.31 6.89 -7.01
CA SER A 68 7.70 6.16 -8.11
C SER A 68 7.40 4.71 -7.73
N GLN A 69 7.15 4.40 -6.45
CA GLN A 69 6.77 3.05 -6.02
C GLN A 69 5.25 2.86 -6.10
N SER A 70 4.82 1.67 -6.51
CA SER A 70 3.42 1.28 -6.43
C SER A 70 3.03 1.10 -4.95
N LEU A 71 1.85 1.58 -4.57
CA LEU A 71 1.32 1.46 -3.20
C LEU A 71 0.24 0.38 -3.16
N VAL A 72 0.37 -0.57 -2.23
CA VAL A 72 -0.67 -1.57 -1.95
C VAL A 72 -1.59 -1.01 -0.86
N VAL A 73 -2.87 -0.88 -1.17
CA VAL A 73 -3.89 -0.34 -0.27
C VAL A 73 -4.81 -1.48 0.16
N PRO A 74 -4.71 -1.97 1.41
CA PRO A 74 -5.61 -2.99 1.94
C PRO A 74 -6.95 -2.40 2.36
N CYS A 75 -8.01 -3.19 2.20
CA CYS A 75 -9.34 -2.95 2.70
C CYS A 75 -9.90 -4.28 3.19
N VAL A 76 -10.17 -4.36 4.49
CA VAL A 76 -10.53 -5.63 5.13
C VAL A 76 -11.88 -5.46 5.81
N ALA A 77 -12.86 -6.24 5.34
CA ALA A 77 -14.17 -6.37 5.98
C ALA A 77 -14.44 -7.84 6.32
N HIS A 78 -15.11 -8.07 7.44
CA HIS A 78 -15.72 -9.35 7.77
C HIS A 78 -17.21 -9.28 7.45
N GLY A 79 -17.76 -10.36 6.89
CA GLY A 79 -19.15 -10.43 6.46
C GLY A 79 -19.46 -11.81 5.91
N HIS A 80 -20.74 -12.16 5.88
CA HIS A 80 -21.20 -13.41 5.30
C HIS A 80 -22.50 -13.18 4.51
N PRO A 81 -22.60 -13.56 3.23
CA PRO A 81 -21.55 -14.08 2.35
C PRO A 81 -20.31 -13.17 2.24
N VAL A 82 -19.21 -13.73 1.73
CA VAL A 82 -17.94 -12.99 1.53
C VAL A 82 -18.22 -11.72 0.72
N PRO A 83 -17.78 -10.54 1.18
CA PRO A 83 -18.06 -9.28 0.50
C PRO A 83 -17.25 -9.12 -0.78
N GLN A 84 -17.83 -8.39 -1.74
CA GLN A 84 -17.14 -7.85 -2.89
C GLN A 84 -16.67 -6.43 -2.61
N TYR A 85 -15.54 -6.06 -3.20
CA TYR A 85 -14.90 -4.77 -2.94
C TYR A 85 -14.91 -3.88 -4.17
N ARG A 86 -15.18 -2.58 -3.95
CA ARG A 86 -15.13 -1.54 -4.97
C ARG A 86 -14.31 -0.36 -4.46
N TRP A 87 -13.65 0.32 -5.38
CA TRP A 87 -12.74 1.40 -5.05
C TRP A 87 -13.12 2.67 -5.76
N TYR A 88 -12.99 3.78 -5.04
CA TYR A 88 -13.36 5.09 -5.52
C TYR A 88 -12.36 6.14 -5.08
N GLN A 89 -12.11 7.14 -5.91
CA GLN A 89 -11.39 8.34 -5.52
C GLN A 89 -12.34 9.53 -5.49
N ASN A 90 -12.32 10.29 -4.41
CA ASN A 90 -13.05 11.55 -4.33
C ASN A 90 -12.19 12.66 -4.98
N ARG A 91 -12.65 13.18 -6.12
CA ARG A 91 -12.02 14.30 -6.84
C ARG A 91 -13.01 15.46 -6.94
N GLY A 92 -12.78 16.54 -6.19
CA GLY A 92 -13.61 17.75 -6.27
C GLY A 92 -15.10 17.52 -6.02
N GLY A 93 -15.45 16.59 -5.11
CA GLY A 93 -16.84 16.23 -4.80
C GLY A 93 -17.45 15.16 -5.72
N MET A 94 -16.74 14.72 -6.77
CA MET A 94 -17.15 13.62 -7.64
C MET A 94 -16.46 12.32 -7.23
N GLN A 95 -17.22 11.23 -7.15
CA GLN A 95 -16.71 9.90 -6.90
C GLN A 95 -16.31 9.24 -8.22
N VAL A 96 -15.01 9.00 -8.42
CA VAL A 96 -14.46 8.37 -9.63
C VAL A 96 -14.10 6.93 -9.32
N ALA A 97 -14.70 5.96 -10.03
CA ALA A 97 -14.37 4.55 -9.85
C ALA A 97 -12.90 4.28 -10.21
N LEU A 98 -12.21 3.58 -9.32
CA LEU A 98 -10.86 3.09 -9.55
C LEU A 98 -10.98 1.63 -9.97
N PRO A 99 -10.43 1.22 -11.13
CA PRO A 99 -10.44 -0.19 -11.51
C PRO A 99 -9.76 -1.02 -10.41
N PRO A 100 -10.40 -2.10 -9.91
CA PRO A 100 -9.74 -3.03 -9.02
C PRO A 100 -8.61 -3.65 -9.82
N THR A 101 -7.42 -3.55 -9.24
CA THR A 101 -6.27 -4.26 -9.77
C THR A 101 -6.13 -5.42 -8.81
N SER A 102 -6.78 -6.54 -9.13
CA SER A 102 -6.60 -7.78 -8.39
C SER A 102 -5.14 -8.18 -8.58
N VAL A 103 -4.32 -7.90 -7.59
CA VAL A 103 -2.98 -8.42 -7.57
C VAL A 103 -3.15 -9.87 -7.17
N GLY A 104 -3.04 -10.81 -8.11
CA GLY A 104 -2.73 -12.18 -7.71
C GLY A 104 -1.37 -12.14 -7.03
N ILE A 105 -1.33 -11.97 -5.70
CA ILE A 105 -0.08 -11.89 -4.96
C ILE A 105 0.39 -13.33 -4.69
N ALA A 106 0.77 -14.04 -5.76
CA ALA A 106 1.59 -15.23 -5.64
C ALA A 106 3.07 -14.80 -5.50
N PRO A 107 3.90 -15.48 -4.70
CA PRO A 107 5.34 -15.23 -4.70
C PRO A 107 5.86 -15.46 -6.13
N GLY A 108 6.30 -14.39 -6.80
CA GLY A 108 6.91 -14.47 -8.13
C GLY A 108 5.96 -14.51 -9.33
N SER A 109 4.65 -14.26 -9.18
CA SER A 109 3.75 -14.16 -10.34
C SER A 109 2.65 -13.12 -10.11
N MET A 110 2.70 -12.02 -10.87
CA MET A 110 1.68 -10.98 -10.90
C MET A 110 0.70 -11.29 -12.03
N THR A 111 -0.34 -12.07 -11.75
CA THR A 111 -1.40 -12.35 -12.73
C THR A 111 -2.56 -11.40 -12.56
N ARG A 112 -2.82 -10.57 -13.59
CA ARG A 112 -3.99 -9.70 -13.70
C ARG A 112 -5.23 -10.52 -14.03
N THR A 113 -6.14 -10.67 -13.09
CA THR A 113 -7.49 -11.21 -13.34
C THR A 113 -8.52 -10.10 -13.16
N SER A 114 -8.69 -9.25 -14.17
CA SER A 114 -9.76 -8.26 -14.17
C SER A 114 -11.11 -8.98 -14.18
N THR A 115 -11.83 -8.97 -13.07
CA THR A 115 -13.25 -9.30 -13.03
C THR A 115 -14.02 -8.28 -13.87
N PRO A 116 -14.97 -8.71 -14.72
CA PRO A 116 -15.61 -7.84 -15.71
C PRO A 116 -16.48 -6.71 -15.14
N GLN A 117 -16.69 -6.64 -13.82
CA GLN A 117 -17.60 -5.68 -13.17
C GLN A 117 -16.92 -4.62 -12.29
N GLY A 118 -15.58 -4.54 -12.27
CA GLY A 118 -14.90 -3.53 -11.46
C GLY A 118 -15.07 -3.74 -9.95
N SER A 119 -15.51 -4.93 -9.52
CA SER A 119 -15.47 -5.41 -8.15
C SER A 119 -14.51 -6.58 -8.01
N SER A 120 -13.77 -6.66 -6.90
CA SER A 120 -12.86 -7.79 -6.62
C SER A 120 -13.31 -8.54 -5.37
N ASP A 121 -13.14 -9.87 -5.37
CA ASP A 121 -13.30 -10.69 -4.16
C ASP A 121 -12.16 -10.42 -3.15
N GLU A 122 -11.07 -9.83 -3.64
CA GLU A 122 -9.95 -9.35 -2.83
C GLU A 122 -10.10 -7.85 -2.53
N GLY A 123 -10.06 -7.46 -1.26
CA GLY A 123 -10.09 -6.07 -0.83
C GLY A 123 -8.74 -5.36 -0.96
N VAL A 124 -8.04 -5.47 -2.09
CA VAL A 124 -6.75 -4.82 -2.32
C VAL A 124 -6.78 -3.95 -3.56
N LEU A 125 -6.25 -2.74 -3.44
CA LEU A 125 -6.01 -1.85 -4.55
C LEU A 125 -4.51 -1.63 -4.74
N LEU A 126 -4.01 -1.89 -5.95
CA LEU A 126 -2.67 -1.49 -6.36
C LEU A 126 -2.71 -0.11 -7.01
N LEU A 127 -2.08 0.86 -6.37
CA LEU A 127 -1.91 2.21 -6.88
C LEU A 127 -0.57 2.32 -7.59
N GLU A 128 -0.60 2.24 -8.91
CA GLU A 128 0.58 2.51 -9.72
C GLU A 128 1.02 3.98 -9.62
N PRO A 129 2.33 4.26 -9.78
CA PRO A 129 2.85 5.62 -9.84
C PRO A 129 2.11 6.47 -10.86
N GLY A 130 1.75 7.69 -10.49
CA GLY A 130 1.09 8.65 -11.37
C GLY A 130 -0.43 8.49 -11.53
N ARG A 131 -1.04 7.43 -10.96
CA ARG A 131 -2.50 7.25 -10.96
C ARG A 131 -3.22 8.32 -10.14
N LEU A 132 -2.61 8.70 -9.01
CA LEU A 132 -3.04 9.84 -8.20
C LEU A 132 -2.29 11.08 -8.67
N GLN A 133 -3.03 12.11 -9.07
CA GLN A 133 -2.48 13.40 -9.51
C GLN A 133 -2.28 14.39 -8.36
N ASP A 134 -3.08 14.26 -7.29
CA ASP A 134 -3.04 15.12 -6.12
C ASP A 134 -1.94 14.67 -5.15
N THR A 135 -1.30 15.62 -4.45
CA THR A 135 -0.31 15.31 -3.40
C THR A 135 -0.94 14.54 -2.26
N VAL A 136 -2.22 14.83 -1.99
CA VAL A 136 -3.07 14.11 -1.06
C VAL A 136 -4.33 13.68 -1.80
N ALA A 137 -4.63 12.39 -1.78
CA ALA A 137 -5.86 11.86 -2.33
C ALA A 137 -6.67 11.13 -1.25
N ILE A 138 -8.00 11.26 -1.31
CA ILE A 138 -8.92 10.49 -0.47
C ILE A 138 -9.55 9.40 -1.33
N ILE A 139 -9.34 8.16 -0.92
CA ILE A 139 -9.85 6.97 -1.58
C ILE A 139 -10.88 6.33 -0.65
N THR A 140 -12.00 5.89 -1.20
CA THR A 140 -13.00 5.12 -0.46
C THR A 140 -12.98 3.68 -0.97
N CYS A 141 -12.79 2.75 -0.05
CA CYS A 141 -13.10 1.35 -0.26
C CYS A 141 -14.54 1.09 0.19
N GLU A 142 -15.28 0.35 -0.62
CA GLU A 142 -16.62 -0.12 -0.30
C GLU A 142 -16.62 -1.65 -0.31
N ALA A 143 -17.11 -2.26 0.76
CA ALA A 143 -17.36 -3.69 0.84
C ALA A 143 -18.87 -3.93 0.81
N ASP A 144 -19.34 -4.73 -0.13
CA ASP A 144 -20.77 -5.00 -0.35
C ASP A 144 -21.07 -6.51 -0.36
N ASN A 145 -22.18 -6.91 0.28
CA ASN A 145 -22.75 -8.24 0.15
C ASN A 145 -24.29 -8.17 0.16
N SER A 146 -24.95 -9.33 0.09
CA SER A 146 -26.42 -9.40 0.05
C SER A 146 -27.13 -8.83 1.28
N ALA A 147 -26.43 -8.69 2.41
CA ALA A 147 -26.98 -8.16 3.66
C ALA A 147 -26.77 -6.65 3.83
N GLY A 148 -25.88 -6.04 3.04
CA GLY A 148 -25.61 -4.61 3.14
C GLY A 148 -24.20 -4.24 2.68
N ARG A 149 -23.75 -3.08 3.15
CA ARG A 149 -22.53 -2.42 2.69
C ARG A 149 -21.88 -1.63 3.81
N ASP A 150 -20.57 -1.57 3.79
CA ASP A 150 -19.77 -0.72 4.67
C ASP A 150 -18.60 -0.09 3.91
N THR A 151 -18.07 1.01 4.40
CA THR A 151 -17.02 1.77 3.73
C THR A 151 -15.86 2.10 4.66
N MET A 152 -14.68 2.26 4.05
CA MET A 152 -13.44 2.67 4.70
C MET A 152 -12.83 3.82 3.90
N GLU A 153 -12.39 4.87 4.58
CA GLU A 153 -11.72 6.02 3.96
C GLU A 153 -10.19 5.90 4.11
N ILE A 154 -9.46 6.03 3.01
CA ILE A 154 -8.02 5.95 2.96
C ILE A 154 -7.46 7.27 2.47
N ARG A 155 -6.63 7.90 3.30
CA ARG A 155 -5.86 9.09 2.93
C ARG A 155 -4.50 8.65 2.38
N VAL A 156 -4.24 8.94 1.12
CA VAL A 156 -2.94 8.66 0.49
C VAL A 156 -2.15 9.95 0.35
N GLU A 157 -0.97 9.99 0.96
CA GLU A 157 -0.04 11.11 0.89
C GLU A 157 1.15 10.73 0.00
N ARG A 158 1.30 11.40 -1.14
CA ARG A 158 2.47 11.21 -2.01
C ARG A 158 3.64 12.01 -1.47
N SER A 159 4.73 11.32 -1.22
CA SER A 159 6.01 11.92 -0.87
C SER A 159 6.98 11.78 -2.04
N THR A 160 7.68 12.85 -2.38
CA THR A 160 8.77 12.78 -3.35
C THR A 160 9.90 11.94 -2.76
N MET A 161 10.49 11.06 -3.58
CA MET A 161 11.73 10.39 -3.18
C MET A 161 12.81 11.47 -2.95
N GLY A 162 13.67 11.27 -1.94
CA GLY A 162 14.58 12.31 -1.44
C GLY A 162 15.36 13.04 -2.55
N LEU A 163 15.65 14.31 -2.31
CA LEU A 163 16.52 15.12 -3.17
C LEU A 163 17.97 14.76 -2.89
N ILE A 164 18.72 14.42 -3.93
CA ILE A 164 20.19 14.42 -3.88
C ILE A 164 20.66 15.78 -4.38
N VAL A 165 21.50 16.45 -3.59
CA VAL A 165 22.13 17.72 -3.96
C VAL A 165 23.61 17.45 -4.23
N THR A 166 24.07 17.70 -5.45
CA THR A 166 25.47 17.53 -5.85
C THR A 166 26.06 18.84 -6.37
N VAL A 167 27.28 19.17 -5.97
CA VAL A 167 28.03 20.32 -6.49
C VAL A 167 28.99 19.85 -7.58
N GLN A 168 29.02 20.54 -8.72
CA GLN A 168 29.92 20.26 -9.86
C GLN A 168 30.67 21.53 -10.33
N PRO A 169 31.98 21.46 -10.59
CA PRO A 169 32.86 20.31 -10.34
C PRO A 169 33.13 20.10 -8.83
N GLN A 170 33.47 18.86 -8.45
CA GLN A 170 33.84 18.49 -7.07
C GLN A 170 35.12 19.20 -6.61
N VAL A 171 36.00 19.54 -7.54
CA VAL A 171 37.22 20.31 -7.32
C VAL A 171 37.31 21.33 -8.44
N LEU A 172 37.41 22.60 -8.08
CA LEU A 172 37.64 23.70 -9.01
C LEU A 172 38.97 24.38 -8.65
N VAL A 173 39.91 24.38 -9.59
CA VAL A 173 41.20 25.09 -9.45
C VAL A 173 41.13 26.34 -10.32
N VAL A 174 41.43 27.50 -9.73
CA VAL A 174 41.39 28.81 -10.41
C VAL A 174 42.57 29.66 -9.98
N ASP A 175 43.07 30.47 -10.92
CA ASP A 175 44.20 31.37 -10.69
C ASP A 175 43.76 32.65 -9.96
N SER A 176 44.69 33.27 -9.24
CA SER A 176 44.46 34.52 -8.50
C SER A 176 43.92 35.63 -9.42
N GLY A 177 42.75 36.17 -9.08
CA GLY A 177 42.09 37.26 -9.83
C GLY A 177 41.05 36.80 -10.87
N THR A 178 40.80 35.49 -10.99
CA THR A 178 39.82 34.94 -11.92
C THR A 178 38.50 34.55 -11.24
N GLU A 179 37.42 34.38 -12.01
CA GLU A 179 36.11 33.92 -11.51
C GLU A 179 36.03 32.39 -11.52
N GLY A 180 35.78 31.79 -10.36
CA GLY A 180 35.42 30.38 -10.23
C GLY A 180 33.91 30.19 -10.10
N ARG A 181 33.34 29.22 -10.82
CA ARG A 181 31.90 28.92 -10.76
C ARG A 181 31.65 27.45 -10.43
N LEU A 182 30.83 27.22 -9.40
CA LEU A 182 30.33 25.91 -8.99
C LEU A 182 28.83 25.85 -9.26
N HIS A 183 28.36 24.73 -9.78
CA HIS A 183 26.95 24.50 -10.05
C HIS A 183 26.37 23.55 -9.02
N CYS A 184 25.26 23.95 -8.40
CA CYS A 184 24.48 23.08 -7.53
C CYS A 184 23.41 22.38 -8.38
N LEU A 185 23.48 21.06 -8.45
CA LEU A 185 22.58 20.23 -9.24
C LEU A 185 21.66 19.45 -8.29
N LEU A 186 20.36 19.45 -8.60
CA LEU A 186 19.33 18.69 -7.90
C LEU A 186 19.01 17.42 -8.70
N GLY A 187 19.14 16.24 -8.08
CA GLY A 187 18.82 14.95 -8.70
C GLY A 187 17.83 14.13 -7.86
N PRO A 188 16.96 13.32 -8.48
CA PRO A 188 16.18 12.31 -7.77
C PRO A 188 17.10 11.20 -7.22
N HIS A 189 16.81 10.70 -6.02
CA HIS A 189 17.61 9.65 -5.40
C HIS A 189 17.53 8.33 -6.17
N HIS A 190 18.49 8.07 -7.05
CA HIS A 190 18.89 6.72 -7.43
C HIS A 190 20.16 6.40 -6.64
N LEU A 191 20.09 5.45 -5.71
CA LEU A 191 21.31 4.78 -5.24
C LEU A 191 21.96 4.10 -6.45
N PRO A 192 23.26 4.31 -6.72
CA PRO A 192 24.00 3.38 -7.57
C PRO A 192 24.20 2.04 -6.83
N PRO A 193 24.43 0.95 -7.57
CA PRO A 193 24.66 -0.39 -7.02
C PRO A 193 25.93 -0.50 -6.16
#